data_AF-A0A9P5UNB1-F1
#
_entry.id   AF-A0A9P5UNB1-F1
#
_cell.length_a   1.000
_cell.length_b   1.000
_cell.length_c   1.000
_cell.angle_alpha   90.00
_cell.angle_beta   90.00
_cell.angle_gamma   90.00
#
_symmetry.space_group_name_H-M   'P 1'
#
loop_
_entity.id
_entity.type
_entity.pdbx_description
1 polymer ?
#
loop_
_entity_poly.entity_id
_entity_poly.type
_entity_poly.pdbx_seq_one_letter_code
_entity_poly.pdbx_strand_id
1 'polypeptide(L)'
;MEVRVGGRRRVQKRDFNKLYKNIRAAFYWSLESRYSLAEYLRNNGWRAFTCLSEADTAIAFECQPNDIVVSGDSDMVTYDTVQTVWRPLSRGRLLVYKLAEVLGHLGVSRAKLTALGIVSKNDYTSNLARLGVITNHKIVRSLEETET
;
A
#
# COMPACT_ATOMS: atom_id res chain seq x y z
N MET A 1 30.36 5.34 24.45
CA MET A 1 30.52 3.91 24.78
C MET A 1 30.21 3.06 23.55
N GLU A 2 31.11 2.17 23.16
CA GLU A 2 30.97 1.35 21.95
C GLU A 2 30.39 -0.03 22.31
N VAL A 3 29.16 -0.32 21.87
CA VAL A 3 28.50 -1.61 22.13
C VAL A 3 28.98 -2.63 21.09
N ARG A 4 29.41 -3.81 21.55
CA ARG A 4 29.90 -4.92 20.71
C ARG A 4 29.08 -6.18 20.96
N VAL A 5 28.75 -6.94 19.92
CA VAL A 5 27.99 -8.21 20.01
C VAL A 5 28.94 -9.37 19.74
N GLY A 6 28.82 -10.45 20.52
CA GLY A 6 29.55 -11.71 20.26
C GLY A 6 31.08 -11.56 20.25
N GLY A 7 31.62 -10.77 21.19
CA GLY A 7 33.04 -10.84 21.54
C GLY A 7 34.07 -10.13 20.65
N ARG A 8 33.73 -9.46 19.53
CA ARG A 8 34.69 -8.59 18.79
C ARG A 8 34.11 -7.73 17.64
N ARG A 9 32.83 -7.85 17.28
CA ARG A 9 32.28 -7.11 16.13
C ARG A 9 31.63 -5.78 16.57
N ARG A 10 32.08 -4.67 15.97
CA ARG A 10 31.45 -3.35 16.14
C ARG A 10 30.02 -3.41 15.60
N VAL A 11 29.05 -3.02 16.42
CA VAL A 11 27.64 -2.96 16.00
C VAL A 11 27.51 -1.90 14.92
N GLN A 12 26.96 -2.28 13.77
CA GLN A 12 26.75 -1.41 12.63
C GLN A 12 25.26 -1.05 12.51
N LYS A 13 24.95 0.03 11.77
CA LYS A 13 23.56 0.44 11.49
C LYS A 13 22.68 -0.70 10.95
N ARG A 14 23.26 -1.62 10.16
CA ARG A 14 22.56 -2.82 9.66
C ARG A 14 22.06 -3.75 10.78
N ASP A 15 22.79 -3.83 11.89
CA ASP A 15 22.46 -4.70 13.02
C ASP A 15 21.28 -4.09 13.80
N PHE A 16 21.25 -2.77 13.94
CA PHE A 16 20.09 -2.04 14.46
C PHE A 16 18.85 -2.16 13.56
N ASN A 17 19.02 -2.07 12.23
CA ASN A 17 17.90 -2.27 11.30
C ASN A 17 17.34 -3.70 11.38
N LYS A 18 18.20 -4.71 11.53
CA LYS A 18 17.77 -6.10 11.75
C LYS A 18 17.03 -6.26 13.06
N LEU A 19 17.56 -5.69 14.15
CA LEU A 19 16.91 -5.69 15.45
C LEU A 19 15.53 -5.01 15.38
N TYR A 20 15.45 -3.83 14.77
CA TYR A 20 14.19 -3.11 14.60
C TYR A 20 13.17 -3.91 13.79
N LYS A 21 13.60 -4.57 12.71
CA LYS A 21 12.75 -5.47 11.92
C LYS A 21 12.22 -6.62 12.78
N ASN A 22 13.08 -7.26 13.58
CA ASN A 22 12.69 -8.38 14.43
C ASN A 22 11.75 -7.97 15.57
N ILE A 23 12.02 -6.84 16.22
CA ILE A 23 11.14 -6.28 17.26
C ILE A 23 9.78 -5.93 16.65
N ARG A 24 9.75 -5.27 15.49
CA ARG A 24 8.49 -4.97 14.80
C ARG A 24 7.72 -6.23 14.41
N ALA A 25 8.41 -7.29 14.00
CA ALA A 25 7.80 -8.58 13.72
C ALA A 25 7.24 -9.28 14.97
N ALA A 26 7.79 -9.00 16.16
CA ALA A 26 7.26 -9.50 17.42
C ALA A 26 5.93 -8.82 17.81
N PHE A 27 5.72 -7.57 17.39
CA PHE A 27 4.45 -6.87 17.51
C PHE A 27 3.54 -7.19 16.31
N TYR A 28 3.08 -8.44 16.26
CA TYR A 28 2.13 -8.90 15.23
C TYR A 28 0.69 -8.82 15.75
N TRP A 29 -0.23 -8.47 14.87
CA TRP A 29 -1.66 -8.65 15.12
C TRP A 29 -2.03 -10.11 14.84
N SER A 30 -2.29 -10.88 15.89
CA SER A 30 -2.75 -12.26 15.75
C SER A 30 -4.11 -12.30 15.06
N LEU A 31 -4.44 -13.45 14.46
CA LEU A 31 -5.74 -13.65 13.84
C LEU A 31 -6.88 -13.49 14.84
N GLU A 32 -6.70 -14.02 16.05
CA GLU A 32 -7.63 -13.86 17.17
C GLU A 32 -7.84 -12.38 17.52
N SER A 33 -6.77 -11.59 17.69
CA SER A 33 -6.88 -10.16 17.99
C SER A 33 -7.63 -9.38 16.89
N ARG A 34 -7.46 -9.77 15.62
CA ARG A 34 -8.22 -9.17 14.50
C ARG A 34 -9.70 -9.49 14.58
N TYR A 35 -10.06 -10.74 14.91
CA TYR A 35 -11.47 -11.12 15.10
C TYR A 35 -12.10 -10.42 16.29
N SER A 36 -11.39 -10.35 17.43
CA SER A 36 -11.86 -9.61 18.61
C SER A 36 -12.05 -8.12 18.31
N LEU A 37 -11.17 -7.50 17.52
CA LEU A 37 -11.38 -6.13 17.06
C LEU A 37 -12.63 -6.02 16.19
N ALA A 38 -12.82 -6.92 15.22
CA ALA A 38 -13.98 -6.87 14.33
C ALA A 38 -15.30 -7.02 15.11
N GLU A 39 -15.34 -7.90 16.11
CA GLU A 39 -16.47 -8.06 17.01
C GLU A 39 -16.72 -6.80 17.85
N TYR A 40 -15.65 -6.23 18.44
CA TYR A 40 -15.74 -4.97 19.18
C TYR A 40 -16.32 -3.85 18.31
N LEU A 41 -15.85 -3.69 17.07
CA LEU A 41 -16.35 -2.67 16.13
C LEU A 41 -17.84 -2.87 15.84
N ARG A 42 -18.27 -4.12 15.58
CA ARG A 42 -19.69 -4.45 15.36
C ARG A 42 -20.55 -4.12 16.57
N ASN A 43 -20.08 -4.44 17.77
CA ASN A 43 -20.76 -4.14 19.02
C ASN A 43 -20.89 -2.62 19.27
N ASN A 44 -20.02 -1.80 18.64
CA ASN A 44 -20.08 -0.35 18.67
C ASN A 44 -20.79 0.27 17.45
N GLY A 45 -21.59 -0.52 16.72
CA GLY A 45 -22.42 -0.04 15.61
C GLY A 45 -21.69 0.13 14.27
N TRP A 46 -20.42 -0.29 14.18
CA TRP A 46 -19.69 -0.26 12.91
C TRP A 46 -19.96 -1.50 12.08
N ARG A 47 -19.94 -1.36 10.75
CA ARG A 47 -19.95 -2.50 9.83
C ARG A 47 -18.51 -2.97 9.63
N ALA A 48 -18.13 -4.07 10.29
CA ALA A 48 -16.84 -4.73 10.08
C ALA A 48 -17.03 -6.04 9.30
N PHE A 49 -16.27 -6.21 8.23
CA PHE A 49 -16.29 -7.39 7.37
C PHE A 49 -15.02 -8.22 7.54
N THR A 50 -15.14 -9.52 7.29
CA THR A 50 -14.02 -10.45 7.24
C THR A 50 -13.94 -11.00 5.82
N CYS A 51 -12.77 -10.94 5.20
CA CYS A 51 -12.51 -11.46 3.86
C CYS A 51 -11.62 -12.71 3.93
N LEU A 52 -11.74 -13.58 2.93
CA LEU A 52 -10.93 -14.80 2.82
C LEU A 52 -9.48 -14.49 2.37
N SER A 53 -9.31 -13.43 1.59
CA SER A 53 -8.05 -12.98 1.01
C SER A 53 -7.72 -11.54 1.46
N GLU A 54 -7.20 -10.71 0.56
CA GLU A 54 -6.84 -9.32 0.86
C GLU A 54 -8.05 -8.41 0.97
N ALA A 55 -8.04 -7.58 2.02
CA ALA A 55 -9.08 -6.61 2.28
C ALA A 55 -9.23 -5.60 1.13
N ASP A 56 -8.13 -5.26 0.45
CA ASP A 56 -8.09 -4.29 -0.65
C ASP A 56 -9.04 -4.68 -1.79
N THR A 57 -9.11 -5.97 -2.13
CA THR A 57 -10.02 -6.49 -3.16
C THR A 57 -11.49 -6.37 -2.74
N ALA A 58 -11.80 -6.66 -1.48
CA ALA A 58 -13.14 -6.53 -0.94
C ALA A 58 -13.57 -5.06 -0.82
N ILE A 59 -12.65 -4.18 -0.39
CA ILE A 59 -12.87 -2.74 -0.36
C ILE A 59 -13.16 -2.24 -1.76
N ALA A 60 -12.34 -2.59 -2.74
CA ALA A 60 -12.57 -2.20 -4.13
C ALA A 60 -13.93 -2.71 -4.65
N PHE A 61 -14.31 -3.94 -4.36
CA PHE A 61 -15.59 -4.50 -4.79
C PHE A 61 -16.80 -3.77 -4.19
N GLU A 62 -16.74 -3.41 -2.91
CA GLU A 62 -17.84 -2.73 -2.21
C GLU A 62 -17.84 -1.20 -2.45
N CYS A 63 -16.70 -0.61 -2.83
CA CYS A 63 -16.52 0.83 -2.99
C CYS A 63 -17.49 1.39 -4.02
N GLN A 64 -18.33 2.34 -3.58
CA GLN A 64 -19.28 3.06 -4.41
C GLN A 64 -18.71 4.41 -4.88
N PRO A 65 -19.30 5.02 -5.92
CA PRO A 65 -18.97 6.38 -6.29
C PRO A 65 -19.09 7.34 -5.10
N ASN A 66 -18.09 8.21 -4.93
CA ASN A 66 -17.93 9.16 -3.81
C ASN A 66 -17.50 8.57 -2.46
N ASP A 67 -17.31 7.25 -2.35
CA ASP A 67 -16.69 6.68 -1.16
C ASP A 67 -15.22 7.14 -1.02
N ILE A 68 -14.76 7.16 0.22
CA ILE A 68 -13.39 7.51 0.57
C ILE A 68 -12.72 6.28 1.18
N VAL A 69 -11.72 5.77 0.48
CA VAL A 69 -10.90 4.67 1.00
C VAL A 69 -9.81 5.26 1.90
N VAL A 70 -9.75 4.83 3.15
CA VAL A 70 -8.67 5.19 4.07
C VAL A 70 -7.67 4.04 4.13
N SER A 71 -6.52 4.19 3.48
CA SER A 71 -5.49 3.15 3.48
C SER A 71 -4.07 3.72 3.41
N GLY A 72 -3.15 3.03 4.09
CA GLY A 72 -1.72 3.27 3.93
C GLY A 72 -1.13 2.64 2.68
N ASP A 73 -1.89 1.73 2.05
CA ASP A 73 -1.50 0.98 0.86
C ASP A 73 -1.66 1.83 -0.40
N SER A 74 -0.64 1.79 -1.26
CA SER A 74 -0.69 2.45 -2.56
C SER A 74 -1.50 1.67 -3.58
N ASP A 75 -1.67 0.36 -3.41
CA ASP A 75 -2.30 -0.49 -4.43
C ASP A 75 -3.78 -0.16 -4.61
N MET A 76 -4.41 0.46 -3.59
CA MET A 76 -5.76 1.01 -3.68
C MET A 76 -5.99 1.96 -4.86
N VAL A 77 -4.93 2.65 -5.34
CA VAL A 77 -5.04 3.58 -6.47
C VAL A 77 -5.16 2.87 -7.82
N THR A 78 -5.03 1.55 -7.88
CA THR A 78 -5.05 0.77 -9.13
C THR A 78 -6.42 0.13 -9.43
N TYR A 79 -7.30 0.01 -8.43
CA TYR A 79 -8.65 -0.56 -8.58
C TYR A 79 -9.63 0.46 -9.18
N ASP A 80 -10.26 0.13 -10.31
CA ASP A 80 -11.15 1.02 -11.07
C ASP A 80 -12.28 1.70 -10.26
N THR A 81 -12.90 1.00 -9.32
CA THR A 81 -14.00 1.50 -8.47
C THR A 81 -13.57 2.57 -7.48
N VAL A 82 -12.30 2.58 -7.07
CA VAL A 82 -11.77 3.52 -6.09
C VAL A 82 -11.49 4.85 -6.79
N GLN A 83 -12.10 5.94 -6.28
CA GLN A 83 -11.93 7.28 -6.84
C GLN A 83 -11.16 8.23 -5.91
N THR A 84 -11.27 8.02 -4.60
CA THR A 84 -10.63 8.84 -3.58
C THR A 84 -9.94 7.97 -2.53
N VAL A 85 -8.66 8.25 -2.28
CA VAL A 85 -7.88 7.60 -1.23
C VAL A 85 -7.35 8.64 -0.25
N TRP A 86 -7.58 8.42 1.04
CA TRP A 86 -6.96 9.16 2.13
C TRP A 86 -5.86 8.32 2.74
N ARG A 87 -4.61 8.73 2.52
CA ARG A 87 -3.45 8.07 3.09
C ARG A 87 -3.07 8.68 4.43
N PRO A 88 -3.18 7.93 5.54
CA PRO A 88 -2.72 8.41 6.84
C PRO A 88 -1.21 8.60 6.85
N LEU A 89 -0.78 9.76 7.35
CA LEU A 89 0.61 10.12 7.59
C LEU A 89 0.87 10.24 9.10
N SER A 90 2.15 10.36 9.46
CA SER A 90 2.53 10.65 10.85
C SER A 90 1.94 11.98 11.33
N ARG A 91 1.65 12.03 12.63
CA ARG A 91 1.11 13.20 13.36
C ARG A 91 -0.31 13.61 12.91
N GLY A 92 -1.17 12.64 12.61
CA GLY A 92 -2.59 12.89 12.31
C GLY A 92 -2.83 13.62 10.99
N ARG A 93 -1.83 13.67 10.11
CA ARG A 93 -1.97 14.27 8.78
C ARG A 93 -2.52 13.24 7.80
N LEU A 94 -3.25 13.71 6.79
CA LEU A 94 -3.76 12.89 5.71
C LEU A 94 -3.27 13.45 4.37
N LEU A 95 -2.85 12.57 3.48
CA LEU A 95 -2.62 12.90 2.09
C LEU A 95 -3.81 12.42 1.27
N VAL A 96 -4.46 13.34 0.56
CA VAL A 96 -5.69 13.07 -0.18
C VAL A 96 -5.34 12.88 -1.65
N TYR A 97 -5.69 11.73 -2.19
CA TYR A 97 -5.57 11.41 -3.60
C TYR A 97 -6.95 11.34 -4.22
N LYS A 98 -7.30 12.33 -5.04
CA LYS A 98 -8.42 12.24 -5.97
C LYS A 98 -7.87 11.73 -7.28
N LEU A 99 -8.34 10.57 -7.73
CA LEU A 99 -7.67 9.88 -8.82
C LEU A 99 -7.81 10.59 -10.16
N ALA A 100 -8.90 11.30 -10.40
CA ALA A 100 -9.03 12.18 -11.57
C ALA A 100 -7.90 13.23 -11.63
N GLU A 101 -7.59 13.86 -10.48
CA GLU A 101 -6.50 14.85 -10.39
C GLU A 101 -5.14 14.15 -10.55
N VAL A 102 -4.92 13.00 -9.92
CA VAL A 102 -3.66 12.25 -10.03
C VAL A 102 -3.39 11.83 -11.48
N LEU A 103 -4.40 11.28 -12.16
CA LEU A 103 -4.30 10.89 -13.57
C LEU A 103 -4.03 12.09 -14.47
N GLY A 104 -4.70 13.23 -14.21
CA GLY A 104 -4.45 14.48 -14.91
C GLY A 104 -3.01 14.99 -14.76
N HIS A 105 -2.45 14.96 -13.54
CA HIS A 105 -1.07 15.37 -13.29
C HIS A 105 -0.04 14.41 -13.90
N LEU A 106 -0.33 13.10 -13.90
CA LEU A 106 0.56 12.09 -14.47
C LEU A 106 0.45 12.01 -16.00
N GLY A 107 -0.64 12.53 -16.58
CA GLY A 107 -0.92 12.47 -18.01
C GLY A 107 -1.08 11.04 -18.52
N VAL A 108 -1.75 10.18 -17.75
CA VAL A 108 -1.98 8.76 -18.06
C VAL A 108 -3.44 8.38 -17.79
N SER A 109 -3.94 7.39 -18.52
CA SER A 109 -5.24 6.77 -18.25
C SER A 109 -5.19 5.86 -17.02
N ARG A 110 -6.38 5.40 -16.60
CA ARG A 110 -6.52 4.42 -15.52
C ARG A 110 -5.77 3.12 -15.81
N ALA A 111 -5.95 2.57 -17.02
CA ALA A 111 -5.28 1.34 -17.45
C ALA A 111 -3.76 1.48 -17.41
N LYS A 112 -3.22 2.62 -17.86
CA LYS A 112 -1.79 2.92 -17.77
C LYS A 112 -1.29 3.08 -16.34
N LEU A 113 -2.11 3.65 -15.44
CA LEU A 113 -1.75 3.71 -14.02
C LEU A 113 -1.69 2.31 -13.40
N THR A 114 -2.63 1.42 -13.73
CA THR A 114 -2.61 0.02 -13.29
C THR A 114 -1.39 -0.71 -13.84
N ALA A 115 -1.09 -0.55 -15.14
CA ALA A 115 0.12 -1.09 -15.74
C ALA A 115 1.38 -0.58 -15.03
N LEU A 116 1.41 0.70 -14.64
CA LEU A 116 2.51 1.27 -13.84
C LEU A 116 2.65 0.64 -12.47
N GLY A 117 1.54 0.34 -11.78
CA GLY A 117 1.55 -0.40 -10.51
C GLY A 117 2.08 -1.82 -10.66
N ILE A 118 1.80 -2.49 -11.78
CA ILE A 118 2.27 -3.84 -12.08
C ILE A 118 3.78 -3.87 -12.38
N VAL A 119 4.26 -3.00 -13.26
CA VAL A 119 5.67 -3.01 -13.69
C VAL A 119 6.60 -2.37 -12.66
N SER A 120 6.05 -1.51 -11.81
CA SER A 120 6.72 -1.01 -10.61
C SER A 120 6.63 -2.07 -9.52
N LYS A 121 7.58 -2.06 -8.57
CA LYS A 121 7.56 -3.01 -7.46
C LYS A 121 6.22 -2.94 -6.73
N ASN A 122 5.49 -4.04 -6.67
CA ASN A 122 4.33 -4.23 -5.81
C ASN A 122 4.54 -5.48 -4.93
N ASP A 123 3.52 -5.84 -4.14
CA ASP A 123 3.62 -6.94 -3.20
C ASP A 123 3.57 -8.34 -3.87
N TYR A 124 3.09 -8.42 -5.11
CA TYR A 124 2.97 -9.65 -5.90
C TYR A 124 4.13 -9.87 -6.87
N THR A 125 4.64 -8.81 -7.47
CA THR A 125 5.67 -8.84 -8.51
C THR A 125 6.81 -7.89 -8.21
N SER A 126 8.04 -8.39 -8.39
CA SER A 126 9.23 -7.55 -8.36
C SER A 126 9.22 -6.57 -9.53
N ASN A 127 9.71 -5.36 -9.29
CA ASN A 127 9.95 -4.37 -10.34
C ASN A 127 10.77 -4.93 -11.50
N LEU A 128 10.52 -4.43 -12.71
CA LEU A 128 11.35 -4.74 -13.88
C LEU A 128 12.83 -4.42 -13.61
N ALA A 129 13.70 -5.38 -13.92
CA ALA A 129 15.11 -5.28 -13.63
C ALA A 129 15.72 -4.04 -14.30
N ARG A 130 16.51 -3.27 -13.54
CA ARG A 130 17.22 -2.06 -14.00
C ARG A 130 16.35 -0.88 -14.41
N LEU A 131 15.03 -0.94 -14.25
CA LEU A 131 14.15 0.20 -14.51
C LEU A 131 13.73 0.86 -13.20
N GLY A 132 13.80 2.19 -13.14
CA GLY A 132 13.23 2.95 -12.03
C GLY A 132 11.79 3.36 -12.32
N VAL A 133 11.07 3.79 -11.28
CA VAL A 133 9.66 4.24 -11.38
C VAL A 133 9.48 5.33 -12.45
N ILE A 134 10.42 6.28 -12.55
CA ILE A 134 10.37 7.35 -13.56
C ILE A 134 10.53 6.78 -14.97
N THR A 135 11.42 5.81 -15.16
CA THR A 135 11.63 5.17 -16.46
C THR A 135 10.41 4.35 -16.86
N ASN A 136 9.84 3.60 -15.92
CA ASN A 136 8.59 2.88 -16.13
C ASN A 136 7.46 3.84 -16.55
N HIS A 137 7.31 4.98 -15.86
CA HIS A 137 6.32 6.02 -16.21
C HIS A 137 6.49 6.52 -17.64
N LYS A 138 7.72 6.86 -18.05
CA LYS A 138 7.99 7.30 -19.43
C LYS A 138 7.61 6.25 -20.46
N ILE A 139 7.97 4.99 -20.23
CA ILE A 139 7.66 3.88 -21.14
C ILE A 139 6.15 3.68 -21.23
N VAL A 140 5.46 3.49 -20.10
CA VAL A 140 4.02 3.21 -20.11
C VAL A 140 3.21 4.38 -20.69
N ARG A 141 3.62 5.62 -20.40
CA ARG A 141 2.97 6.80 -20.98
C ARG A 141 3.06 6.81 -22.51
N SER A 142 4.19 6.37 -23.07
CA SER A 142 4.43 6.31 -24.52
C SER A 142 3.74 5.15 -25.25
N LEU A 143 3.21 4.16 -24.52
CA LEU A 143 2.45 3.07 -25.14
C LEU A 143 1.13 3.61 -25.71
N GLU A 144 0.75 3.15 -26.89
CA GLU A 144 -0.58 3.40 -27.45
C GLU A 144 -1.62 2.63 -26.64
N GLU A 145 -2.80 3.22 -26.47
CA GLU A 145 -3.92 2.54 -25.85
C GLU A 145 -4.62 1.74 -26.93
N THR A 146 -4.54 0.42 -26.86
CA THR A 146 -5.31 -0.45 -27.75
C THR A 146 -6.78 -0.34 -27.32
N GLU A 147 -7.63 0.19 -28.20
CA GLU A 147 -9.09 0.22 -27.97
C GLU A 147 -9.57 -1.20 -27.66
N THR A 148 -10.21 -1.37 -26.50
CA THR A 148 -10.87 -2.62 -26.08
C THR A 148 -12.32 -2.33 -25.76
#